data_AF-A0A0D6XSV1-F1
#
_entry.id   AF-A0A0D6XSV1-F1
#
_cell.length_a   1.000
_cell.length_b   1.000
_cell.length_c   1.000
_cell.angle_alpha   90.00
_cell.angle_beta   90.00
_cell.angle_gamma   90.00
#
_symmetry.space_group_name_H-M   'P 1'
#
loop_
_entity.id
_entity.type
_entity.pdbx_description
1 polymer ?
#
loop_
_entity_poly.entity_id
_entity_poly.type
_entity_poly.pdbx_seq_one_letter_code
_entity_poly.pdbx_strand_id
1 'polypeptide(L)'
;MKKLLFGAIVSTFLLTGCSNVTNSKELKMGEVFNSGKEHISYVVDGSEDIDKDSEIEMMIVTKDGKSKLYNIKSDTTLGDMAKLDDDKKKEKMLKDDKKYFKTMKGFKLDQLKSHMYYINHKDDENLEGDAELNSLKMDDVKKSYDEAKNIKYKEPEFKDIELTVFTDGSGNETSSETFTFVNENHYFNIDPAEYNVSISVPKYPFEIYDKKYAGFYSQRKEIYLITEVGDKVETPMFDSQDDKYVDKVD
;
A
#
# COMPACT_ATOMS: atom_id res chain seq x y z
N MET A 1 19.62 -52.90 24.48
CA MET A 1 18.68 -52.21 23.57
C MET A 1 18.37 -50.84 24.15
N LYS A 2 18.98 -49.77 23.61
CA LYS A 2 18.73 -48.38 24.02
C LYS A 2 17.41 -47.93 23.38
N LYS A 3 16.37 -47.67 24.18
CA LYS A 3 15.12 -47.07 23.70
C LYS A 3 15.34 -45.56 23.60
N LEU A 4 15.43 -45.06 22.37
CA LEU A 4 15.34 -43.63 22.06
C LEU A 4 13.89 -43.20 22.24
N LEU A 5 13.60 -42.41 23.28
CA LEU A 5 12.37 -41.62 23.32
C LEU A 5 12.53 -40.47 22.32
N PHE A 6 11.87 -40.58 21.17
CA PHE A 6 11.54 -39.43 20.34
C PHE A 6 10.46 -38.64 21.07
N GLY A 7 10.88 -37.61 21.81
CA GLY A 7 9.96 -36.59 22.32
C GLY A 7 9.41 -35.81 21.14
N ALA A 8 8.11 -35.99 20.86
CA ALA A 8 7.38 -35.10 19.97
C ALA A 8 7.33 -33.72 20.64
N ILE A 9 8.14 -32.79 20.14
CA ILE A 9 7.95 -31.37 20.42
C ILE A 9 6.66 -31.00 19.70
N VAL A 10 5.55 -31.08 20.42
CA VAL A 10 4.31 -30.42 20.02
C VAL A 10 4.60 -28.93 20.17
N SER A 11 5.14 -28.33 19.11
CA SER A 11 5.13 -26.89 18.93
C SER A 11 3.68 -26.49 18.79
N THR A 12 3.02 -26.22 19.92
CA THR A 12 1.82 -25.38 19.96
C THR A 12 2.22 -24.06 19.33
N PHE A 13 1.94 -23.92 18.03
CA PHE A 13 1.82 -22.64 17.38
C PHE A 13 0.79 -21.87 18.18
N LEU A 14 1.25 -20.97 19.04
CA LEU A 14 0.41 -19.94 19.61
C LEU A 14 -0.24 -19.26 18.41
N LEU A 15 -1.55 -19.43 18.32
CA LEU A 15 -2.45 -18.63 17.50
C LEU A 15 -1.90 -17.21 17.47
N THR A 16 -1.71 -16.68 16.26
CA THR A 16 -1.19 -15.35 15.96
C THR A 16 -2.06 -14.27 16.58
N GLY A 17 -1.98 -14.13 17.91
CA GLY A 17 -2.48 -12.98 18.62
C GLY A 17 -1.69 -11.76 18.15
N CYS A 18 -2.39 -10.64 18.05
CA CYS A 18 -1.84 -9.31 17.83
C CYS A 18 -0.44 -9.21 18.44
N SER A 19 0.53 -8.72 17.66
CA SER A 19 1.89 -8.53 18.17
C SER A 19 1.82 -7.63 19.41
N ASN A 20 2.84 -7.67 20.27
CA ASN A 20 2.86 -6.81 21.46
C ASN A 20 2.66 -5.33 21.10
N VAL A 21 3.07 -4.93 19.89
CA VAL A 21 2.95 -3.56 19.35
C VAL A 21 1.50 -3.22 18.99
N THR A 22 0.74 -4.15 18.41
CA THR A 22 -0.68 -3.90 18.13
C THR A 22 -1.59 -4.22 19.32
N ASN A 23 -1.03 -4.42 20.51
CA ASN A 23 -1.76 -4.72 21.75
C ASN A 23 -1.25 -3.92 22.95
N SER A 24 -0.58 -2.78 22.71
CA SER A 24 -0.27 -1.74 23.69
C SER A 24 -1.43 -0.74 23.82
N LYS A 25 -1.42 0.15 24.82
CA LYS A 25 -2.41 1.22 24.93
C LYS A 25 -2.27 2.25 23.81
N GLU A 26 -1.03 2.58 23.48
CA GLU A 26 -0.65 3.54 22.45
C GLU A 26 -0.23 2.78 21.20
N LEU A 27 -0.67 3.24 20.03
CA LEU A 27 -0.30 2.68 18.73
C LEU A 27 0.54 3.69 17.95
N LYS A 28 1.79 3.34 17.66
CA LYS A 28 2.67 4.06 16.72
C LYS A 28 2.86 3.26 15.44
N MET A 29 2.64 3.88 14.28
CA MET A 29 2.73 3.16 13.00
C MET A 29 4.18 2.79 12.66
N GLY A 30 5.16 3.60 13.06
CA GLY A 30 6.58 3.27 12.93
C GLY A 30 6.94 1.96 13.64
N GLU A 31 6.41 1.72 14.84
CA GLU A 31 6.60 0.46 15.56
C GLU A 31 5.93 -0.74 14.88
N VAL A 32 4.71 -0.55 14.35
CA VAL A 32 3.98 -1.62 13.62
C VAL A 32 4.76 -2.04 12.38
N PHE A 33 5.31 -1.08 11.64
CA PHE A 33 6.03 -1.36 10.40
C PHE A 33 7.44 -1.93 10.63
N ASN A 34 8.05 -1.60 11.77
CA ASN A 34 9.37 -2.10 12.16
C ASN A 34 9.32 -3.33 13.08
N SER A 35 8.14 -3.87 13.35
CA SER A 35 7.98 -5.12 14.09
C SER A 35 8.63 -6.30 13.34
N GLY A 36 9.26 -7.21 14.09
CA GLY A 36 9.80 -8.46 13.54
C GLY A 36 8.74 -9.50 13.14
N LYS A 37 7.46 -9.20 13.37
CA LYS A 37 6.32 -9.99 12.87
C LYS A 37 5.71 -9.28 11.67
N GLU A 38 5.19 -10.06 10.72
CA GLU A 38 4.45 -9.52 9.60
C GLU A 38 3.15 -8.87 10.08
N HIS A 39 2.86 -7.67 9.58
CA HIS A 39 1.63 -6.94 9.79
C HIS A 39 0.96 -6.62 8.46
N ILE A 40 -0.37 -6.66 8.45
CA ILE A 40 -1.17 -6.22 7.29
C ILE A 40 -1.84 -4.90 7.67
N SER A 41 -1.59 -3.88 6.87
CA SER A 41 -2.23 -2.57 6.98
C SER A 41 -2.92 -2.21 5.68
N TYR A 42 -3.89 -1.30 5.76
CA TYR A 42 -4.78 -0.95 4.66
C TYR A 42 -4.72 0.54 4.42
N VAL A 43 -4.64 0.92 3.14
CA VAL A 43 -4.97 2.26 2.68
C VAL A 43 -6.39 2.21 2.14
N VAL A 44 -7.28 2.95 2.78
CA VAL A 44 -8.72 2.94 2.53
C VAL A 44 -9.15 4.32 2.05
N ASP A 45 -10.06 4.37 1.08
CA ASP A 45 -10.69 5.62 0.67
C ASP A 45 -11.36 6.27 1.90
N GLY A 46 -11.04 7.54 2.13
CA GLY A 46 -11.50 8.34 3.26
C GLY A 46 -12.41 9.50 2.87
N SER A 47 -12.99 9.47 1.67
CA SER A 47 -14.03 10.43 1.24
C SER A 47 -15.29 10.39 2.11
N GLU A 48 -15.55 9.27 2.79
CA GLU A 48 -16.64 9.08 3.75
C GLU A 48 -16.13 8.48 5.07
N ASP A 49 -17.00 8.44 6.08
CA ASP A 49 -16.71 7.74 7.33
C ASP A 49 -16.43 6.26 7.07
N ILE A 50 -15.31 5.78 7.61
CA ILE A 50 -14.87 4.39 7.41
C ILE A 50 -15.81 3.38 8.06
N ASP A 51 -16.23 2.38 7.28
CA ASP A 51 -17.09 1.28 7.70
C ASP A 51 -16.71 -0.03 6.98
N LYS A 52 -17.61 -1.03 7.03
CA LYS A 52 -17.37 -2.35 6.44
C LYS A 52 -17.39 -2.34 4.91
N ASP A 53 -18.03 -1.36 4.29
CA ASP A 53 -18.23 -1.24 2.85
C ASP A 53 -17.17 -0.31 2.22
N SER A 54 -16.37 0.40 3.03
CA SER A 54 -15.25 1.22 2.56
C SER A 54 -14.24 0.43 1.71
N GLU A 55 -13.92 0.98 0.54
CA GLU A 55 -13.03 0.38 -0.45
C GLU A 55 -11.56 0.52 -0.06
N ILE A 56 -10.80 -0.55 -0.29
CA ILE A 56 -9.37 -0.58 -0.04
C ILE A 56 -8.62 -0.24 -1.33
N GLU A 57 -7.85 0.85 -1.30
CA GLU A 57 -7.00 1.24 -2.43
C GLU A 57 -5.75 0.36 -2.52
N MET A 58 -5.09 0.17 -1.39
CA MET A 58 -3.84 -0.58 -1.27
C MET A 58 -3.79 -1.38 0.01
N MET A 59 -3.03 -2.47 -0.02
CA MET A 59 -2.68 -3.21 1.17
C MET A 59 -1.17 -3.31 1.32
N ILE A 60 -0.71 -3.20 2.56
CA ILE A 60 0.69 -3.10 2.92
C ILE A 60 1.02 -4.27 3.84
N VAL A 61 1.95 -5.14 3.44
CA VAL A 61 2.53 -6.14 4.34
C VAL A 61 3.86 -5.60 4.84
N THR A 62 4.00 -5.39 6.15
CA THR A 62 5.23 -4.85 6.74
C THR A 62 5.92 -5.84 7.65
N LYS A 63 7.26 -5.82 7.67
CA LYS A 63 8.10 -6.59 8.57
C LYS A 63 9.51 -6.00 8.60
N ASP A 64 10.10 -5.85 9.78
CA ASP A 64 11.49 -5.43 9.97
C ASP A 64 11.85 -4.14 9.20
N GLY A 65 10.93 -3.16 9.15
CA GLY A 65 11.14 -1.86 8.49
C GLY A 65 10.99 -1.93 6.97
N LYS A 66 10.48 -3.05 6.44
CA LYS A 66 10.28 -3.28 5.01
C LYS A 66 8.82 -3.53 4.71
N SER A 67 8.39 -3.20 3.50
CA SER A 67 7.03 -3.37 3.01
C SER A 67 6.96 -4.12 1.69
N LYS A 68 5.86 -4.83 1.50
CA LYS A 68 5.30 -5.19 0.20
C LYS A 68 4.03 -4.41 0.01
N LEU A 69 3.92 -3.68 -1.11
CA LEU A 69 2.75 -2.88 -1.44
C LEU A 69 1.94 -3.55 -2.54
N TYR A 70 0.67 -3.81 -2.28
CA TYR A 70 -0.27 -4.45 -3.20
C TYR A 70 -1.36 -3.46 -3.60
N ASN A 71 -1.58 -3.29 -4.91
CA ASN A 71 -2.61 -2.42 -5.45
C ASN A 71 -3.93 -3.20 -5.55
N ILE A 72 -4.99 -2.72 -4.92
CA ILE A 72 -6.23 -3.49 -4.81
C ILE A 72 -7.30 -2.96 -5.75
N LYS A 73 -7.46 -1.62 -5.81
CA LYS A 73 -8.48 -0.84 -6.55
C LYS A 73 -9.39 -1.68 -7.46
N SER A 74 -10.28 -2.38 -6.77
CA SER A 74 -11.34 -3.29 -7.17
C SER A 74 -12.34 -3.28 -6.01
N ASP A 75 -13.52 -3.88 -6.17
CA ASP A 75 -14.63 -3.90 -5.19
C ASP A 75 -14.33 -4.60 -3.84
N THR A 76 -13.07 -4.65 -3.41
CA THR A 76 -12.62 -5.23 -2.16
C THR A 76 -12.77 -4.22 -1.03
N THR A 77 -13.55 -4.60 -0.04
CA THR A 77 -13.88 -3.75 1.11
C THR A 77 -13.14 -4.19 2.37
N LEU A 78 -13.14 -3.34 3.39
CA LEU A 78 -12.69 -3.73 4.73
C LEU A 78 -13.47 -4.92 5.27
N GLY A 79 -14.78 -4.97 5.03
CA GLY A 79 -15.63 -6.06 5.48
C GLY A 79 -15.28 -7.40 4.83
N ASP A 80 -14.82 -7.41 3.58
CA ASP A 80 -14.33 -8.63 2.93
C ASP A 80 -13.06 -9.15 3.60
N MET A 81 -12.13 -8.24 3.93
CA MET A 81 -10.85 -8.59 4.55
C MET A 81 -11.01 -8.97 6.03
N ALA A 82 -11.97 -8.36 6.72
CA ALA A 82 -12.28 -8.67 8.11
C ALA A 82 -12.75 -10.12 8.30
N LYS A 83 -13.39 -10.72 7.29
CA LYS A 83 -13.86 -12.12 7.35
C LYS A 83 -12.78 -13.18 7.08
N LEU A 84 -11.58 -12.76 6.69
CA LEU A 84 -10.50 -13.66 6.29
C LEU A 84 -9.43 -13.78 7.38
N ASP A 85 -8.85 -14.98 7.51
CA ASP A 85 -7.58 -15.16 8.22
C ASP A 85 -6.41 -14.60 7.40
N ASP A 86 -5.24 -14.45 8.01
CA ASP A 86 -4.10 -13.78 7.39
C ASP A 86 -3.57 -14.49 6.13
N ASP A 87 -3.64 -15.82 6.07
CA ASP A 87 -3.22 -16.57 4.88
C ASP A 87 -4.18 -16.30 3.71
N LYS A 88 -5.49 -16.27 3.99
CA LYS A 88 -6.51 -15.89 2.99
C LYS A 88 -6.46 -14.42 2.62
N LYS A 89 -6.11 -13.52 3.53
CA LYS A 89 -5.83 -12.11 3.20
C LYS A 89 -4.69 -12.03 2.20
N LYS A 90 -3.56 -12.72 2.43
CA LYS A 90 -2.40 -12.74 1.52
C LYS A 90 -2.71 -13.33 0.15
N GLU A 91 -3.46 -14.43 0.10
CA GLU A 91 -3.95 -15.00 -1.17
C GLU A 91 -4.80 -13.98 -1.95
N LYS A 92 -5.70 -13.27 -1.25
CA LYS A 92 -6.57 -12.26 -1.84
C LYS A 92 -5.79 -11.03 -2.33
N MET A 93 -4.86 -10.50 -1.52
CA MET A 93 -3.94 -9.42 -1.90
C MET A 93 -3.24 -9.72 -3.23
N LEU A 94 -2.64 -10.90 -3.34
CA LEU A 94 -1.90 -11.32 -4.53
C LEU A 94 -2.82 -11.45 -5.76
N LYS A 95 -4.03 -11.95 -5.57
CA LYS A 95 -5.02 -12.10 -6.64
C LYS A 95 -5.49 -10.72 -7.14
N ASP A 96 -5.77 -9.81 -6.22
CA ASP A 96 -6.30 -8.49 -6.54
C ASP A 96 -5.22 -7.61 -7.18
N ASP A 97 -3.96 -7.65 -6.70
CA ASP A 97 -2.82 -6.95 -7.33
C ASP A 97 -2.55 -7.43 -8.76
N LYS A 98 -2.62 -8.75 -9.01
CA LYS A 98 -2.55 -9.31 -10.37
C LYS A 98 -3.69 -8.84 -11.26
N LYS A 99 -4.91 -8.76 -10.72
CA LYS A 99 -6.10 -8.28 -11.45
C LYS A 99 -5.97 -6.80 -11.78
N TYR A 100 -5.53 -6.00 -10.83
CA TYR A 100 -5.26 -4.58 -11.01
C TYR A 100 -4.19 -4.35 -12.08
N PHE A 101 -3.03 -5.00 -11.96
CA PHE A 101 -1.95 -4.91 -12.95
C PHE A 101 -2.44 -5.23 -14.37
N LYS A 102 -3.21 -6.32 -14.53
CA LYS A 102 -3.77 -6.70 -15.83
C LYS A 102 -4.71 -5.64 -16.39
N THR A 103 -5.56 -5.07 -15.54
CA THR A 103 -6.51 -4.01 -15.90
C THR A 103 -5.77 -2.75 -16.34
N MET A 104 -4.78 -2.32 -15.56
CA MET A 104 -4.00 -1.13 -15.86
C MET A 104 -3.14 -1.25 -17.10
N LYS A 105 -2.52 -2.42 -17.31
CA LYS A 105 -1.84 -2.73 -18.55
C LYS A 105 -2.79 -2.63 -19.75
N GLY A 106 -4.02 -3.15 -19.62
CA GLY A 106 -5.05 -3.03 -20.65
C GLY A 106 -5.37 -1.57 -20.99
N PHE A 107 -5.70 -0.75 -19.98
CA PHE A 107 -5.99 0.68 -20.18
C PHE A 107 -4.81 1.44 -20.81
N LYS A 108 -3.58 1.17 -20.39
CA LYS A 108 -2.39 1.81 -20.99
C LYS A 108 -2.25 1.45 -22.47
N LEU A 109 -2.42 0.18 -22.83
CA LEU A 109 -2.33 -0.27 -24.21
C LEU A 109 -3.42 0.37 -25.09
N ASP A 110 -4.64 0.49 -24.58
CA ASP A 110 -5.74 1.11 -25.32
C ASP A 110 -5.59 2.63 -25.44
N GLN A 111 -5.05 3.30 -24.41
CA GLN A 111 -4.66 4.72 -24.49
C GLN A 111 -3.59 4.95 -25.56
N LEU A 112 -2.55 4.11 -25.62
CA LEU A 112 -1.48 4.20 -26.61
C LEU A 112 -1.99 3.92 -28.03
N LYS A 113 -2.88 2.93 -28.22
CA LYS A 113 -3.56 2.70 -29.51
C LYS A 113 -4.37 3.92 -29.96
N SER A 114 -5.12 4.51 -29.04
CA SER A 114 -5.91 5.72 -29.32
C SER A 114 -4.98 6.86 -29.72
N HIS A 115 -3.85 7.04 -29.03
CA HIS A 115 -2.86 8.05 -29.39
C HIS A 115 -2.25 7.83 -30.78
N MET A 116 -1.89 6.58 -31.13
CA MET A 116 -1.46 6.23 -32.49
C MET A 116 -2.53 6.55 -33.54
N TYR A 117 -3.80 6.23 -33.25
CA TYR A 117 -4.92 6.56 -34.14
C TYR A 117 -5.02 8.08 -34.37
N TYR A 118 -4.97 8.88 -33.30
CA TYR A 118 -5.02 10.34 -33.41
C TYR A 118 -3.86 10.93 -34.22
N ILE A 119 -2.63 10.43 -34.05
CA ILE A 119 -1.48 10.89 -34.82
C ILE A 119 -1.68 10.60 -36.32
N ASN A 120 -2.23 9.43 -36.68
CA ASN A 120 -2.46 9.02 -38.07
C ASN A 120 -3.63 9.74 -38.76
N HIS A 121 -4.58 10.31 -38.00
CA HIS A 121 -5.80 10.93 -38.56
C HIS A 121 -5.85 12.46 -38.36
N LYS A 122 -4.73 13.08 -37.96
CA LYS A 122 -4.64 14.53 -37.74
C LYS A 122 -4.61 15.38 -39.02
N ASP A 123 -4.54 14.76 -40.19
CA ASP A 123 -4.54 15.45 -41.49
C ASP A 123 -5.93 16.03 -41.88
N ASP A 124 -7.00 15.72 -41.14
CA ASP A 124 -8.37 16.16 -41.46
C ASP A 124 -8.76 17.54 -40.88
N GLU A 125 -7.99 18.08 -39.91
CA GLU A 125 -8.27 19.35 -39.25
C GLU A 125 -7.10 20.35 -39.37
N ASN A 126 -6.85 20.89 -40.58
CA ASN A 126 -6.19 22.20 -40.84
C ASN A 126 -5.06 22.67 -39.89
N LEU A 127 -4.22 21.75 -39.43
CA LEU A 127 -3.03 22.03 -38.63
C LEU A 127 -1.88 21.38 -39.39
N GLU A 128 -1.18 22.19 -40.19
CA GLU A 128 0.13 21.82 -40.76
C GLU A 128 1.10 21.52 -39.61
N GLY A 129 1.02 20.31 -39.06
CA GLY A 129 2.05 19.73 -38.24
C GLY A 129 3.12 19.16 -39.16
N ASP A 130 4.37 19.52 -38.91
CA ASP A 130 5.52 18.98 -39.63
C ASP A 130 5.45 17.43 -39.65
N ALA A 131 5.44 16.84 -40.86
CA ALA A 131 5.36 15.41 -41.05
C ALA A 131 6.49 14.66 -40.33
N GLU A 132 7.66 15.28 -40.19
CA GLU A 132 8.79 14.75 -39.44
C GLU A 132 8.47 14.68 -37.94
N LEU A 133 7.86 15.73 -37.38
CA LEU A 133 7.43 15.77 -35.98
C LEU A 133 6.35 14.73 -35.67
N ASN A 134 5.42 14.49 -36.59
CA ASN A 134 4.39 13.47 -36.43
C ASN A 134 4.98 12.05 -36.52
N SER A 135 5.97 11.82 -37.39
CA SER A 135 6.70 10.55 -37.46
C SER A 135 7.46 10.27 -36.17
N LEU A 136 8.19 11.25 -35.61
CA LEU A 136 8.91 11.09 -34.35
C LEU A 136 7.95 10.75 -33.19
N LYS A 137 6.82 11.45 -33.07
CA LYS A 137 5.78 11.14 -32.08
C LYS A 137 5.20 9.74 -32.25
N MET A 138 5.00 9.29 -33.49
CA MET A 138 4.50 7.95 -33.77
C MET A 138 5.49 6.88 -33.30
N ASP A 139 6.78 7.06 -33.55
CA ASP A 139 7.81 6.10 -33.14
C ASP A 139 7.94 6.02 -31.62
N ASP A 140 7.87 7.15 -30.92
CA ASP A 140 7.86 7.20 -29.45
C ASP A 140 6.65 6.46 -28.85
N VAL A 141 5.46 6.65 -29.44
CA VAL A 141 4.24 5.97 -28.97
C VAL A 141 4.29 4.48 -29.27
N LYS A 142 4.80 4.05 -30.44
CA LYS A 142 5.00 2.64 -30.77
C LYS A 142 5.99 1.98 -29.80
N LYS A 143 7.11 2.63 -29.52
CA LYS A 143 8.09 2.16 -28.54
C LYS A 143 7.45 1.96 -27.17
N SER A 144 6.71 2.98 -26.69
CA SER A 144 5.98 2.90 -25.43
C SER A 144 4.94 1.77 -25.41
N TYR A 145 4.29 1.50 -26.55
CA TYR A 145 3.32 0.41 -26.70
C TYR A 145 4.00 -0.96 -26.63
N ASP A 146 5.13 -1.14 -27.31
CA ASP A 146 5.88 -2.39 -27.28
C ASP A 146 6.49 -2.66 -25.90
N GLU A 147 6.99 -1.63 -25.22
CA GLU A 147 7.42 -1.70 -23.82
C GLU A 147 6.24 -2.14 -22.94
N ALA A 148 5.13 -1.39 -22.96
CA ALA A 148 3.90 -1.67 -22.22
C ALA A 148 3.39 -3.11 -22.43
N LYS A 149 3.45 -3.61 -23.67
CA LYS A 149 2.99 -4.95 -24.06
C LYS A 149 3.84 -6.06 -23.44
N ASN A 150 5.15 -5.86 -23.28
CA ASN A 150 6.07 -6.90 -22.86
C ASN A 150 6.24 -7.01 -21.34
N ILE A 151 5.79 -6.02 -20.57
CA ILE A 151 5.91 -6.06 -19.11
C ILE A 151 5.07 -7.17 -18.53
N LYS A 152 5.63 -7.83 -17.52
CA LYS A 152 4.99 -8.90 -16.78
C LYS A 152 4.75 -8.43 -15.36
N TYR A 153 3.69 -8.94 -14.78
CA TYR A 153 3.43 -8.79 -13.36
C TYR A 153 4.64 -9.26 -12.57
N LYS A 154 5.09 -8.44 -11.62
CA LYS A 154 6.08 -8.81 -10.61
C LYS A 154 5.37 -8.88 -9.27
N GLU A 155 5.53 -9.98 -8.54
CA GLU A 155 5.01 -10.02 -7.16
C GLU A 155 5.82 -9.05 -6.28
N PRO A 156 5.16 -8.22 -5.47
CA PRO A 156 5.85 -7.30 -4.57
C PRO A 156 6.86 -8.01 -3.64
N GLU A 157 8.06 -7.46 -3.59
CA GLU A 157 9.14 -7.86 -2.70
C GLU A 157 9.28 -6.87 -1.54
N PHE A 158 9.87 -7.31 -0.43
CA PHE A 158 10.12 -6.42 0.70
C PHE A 158 11.13 -5.33 0.31
N LYS A 159 10.67 -4.07 0.32
CA LYS A 159 11.47 -2.87 0.12
C LYS A 159 11.47 -2.04 1.40
N ASP A 160 12.58 -1.34 1.65
CA ASP A 160 12.71 -0.52 2.86
C ASP A 160 11.64 0.60 2.86
N ILE A 161 11.11 0.88 4.04
CA ILE A 161 10.14 1.96 4.29
C ILE A 161 10.94 3.15 4.83
N GLU A 162 10.65 4.35 4.35
CA GLU A 162 11.19 5.58 4.94
C GLU A 162 10.09 6.29 5.76
N LEU A 163 10.41 6.68 7.00
CA LEU A 163 9.56 7.50 7.86
C LEU A 163 10.15 8.91 8.01
N THR A 164 9.39 9.90 7.55
CA THR A 164 9.68 11.32 7.79
C THR A 164 8.68 11.88 8.81
N VAL A 165 9.19 12.52 9.86
CA VAL A 165 8.42 13.21 10.90
C VAL A 165 8.46 14.71 10.64
N PHE A 166 7.30 15.38 10.72
CA PHE A 166 7.19 16.84 10.60
C PHE A 166 6.83 17.44 11.95
N THR A 167 7.64 18.38 12.45
CA THR A 167 7.42 18.98 13.78
C THR A 167 6.43 20.16 13.72
N ASP A 168 5.82 20.51 14.85
CA ASP A 168 4.92 21.67 14.99
C ASP A 168 5.63 23.05 14.96
N GLY A 169 6.90 23.08 14.56
CA GLY A 169 7.76 24.27 14.56
C GLY A 169 8.42 24.56 15.91
N SER A 170 8.01 23.89 17.00
CA SER A 170 8.75 23.92 18.27
C SER A 170 9.92 22.94 18.28
N GLY A 171 9.93 21.97 17.36
CA GLY A 171 10.90 20.88 17.31
C GLY A 171 10.72 19.84 18.42
N ASN A 172 9.62 19.87 19.18
CA ASN A 172 9.39 18.94 20.29
C ASN A 172 8.22 17.99 20.05
N GLU A 173 7.21 18.42 19.29
CA GLU A 173 6.00 17.65 19.04
C GLU A 173 5.82 17.36 17.56
N THR A 174 5.48 16.12 17.23
CA THR A 174 5.16 15.71 15.87
C THR A 174 3.77 16.22 15.48
N SER A 175 3.69 16.92 14.35
CA SER A 175 2.44 17.42 13.76
C SER A 175 1.85 16.46 12.72
N SER A 176 2.72 15.74 11.99
CA SER A 176 2.35 14.75 10.98
C SER A 176 3.53 13.85 10.64
N GLU A 177 3.23 12.73 9.97
CA GLU A 177 4.23 11.79 9.46
C GLU A 177 4.01 11.53 7.98
N THR A 178 5.06 11.16 7.27
CA THR A 178 4.97 10.57 5.94
C THR A 178 5.73 9.26 5.90
N PHE A 179 5.02 8.20 5.53
CA PHE A 179 5.61 6.92 5.18
C PHE A 179 5.78 6.84 3.66
N THR A 180 7.01 6.58 3.22
CA THR A 180 7.33 6.36 1.80
C THR A 180 7.50 4.86 1.57
N PHE A 181 6.65 4.32 0.70
CA PHE A 181 6.68 2.92 0.27
C PHE A 181 7.14 2.81 -1.18
N VAL A 182 7.68 1.66 -1.58
CA VAL A 182 7.97 1.39 -2.99
C VAL A 182 6.85 0.56 -3.60
N ASN A 183 6.17 1.11 -4.60
CA ASN A 183 5.17 0.42 -5.41
C ASN A 183 5.83 -0.16 -6.66
N GLU A 184 6.08 -1.48 -6.69
CA GLU A 184 6.69 -2.15 -7.85
C GLU A 184 5.74 -2.28 -9.06
N ASN A 185 4.42 -2.09 -8.87
CA ASN A 185 3.39 -2.25 -9.90
C ASN A 185 2.57 -0.95 -10.05
N HIS A 186 3.23 0.19 -10.23
CA HIS A 186 2.58 1.51 -10.25
C HIS A 186 1.69 1.76 -11.50
N TYR A 187 0.63 2.57 -11.31
CA TYR A 187 -0.50 2.77 -12.24
C TYR A 187 -0.12 3.47 -13.56
N PHE A 188 0.84 4.40 -13.54
CA PHE A 188 1.16 5.27 -14.68
C PHE A 188 2.53 5.02 -15.30
N ASN A 189 3.46 4.58 -14.47
CA ASN A 189 4.82 4.26 -14.84
C ASN A 189 5.03 2.79 -14.57
N ILE A 190 5.57 2.13 -15.58
CA ILE A 190 5.89 0.71 -15.57
C ILE A 190 7.02 0.42 -14.58
N ASP A 191 7.81 1.44 -14.26
CA ASP A 191 8.87 1.38 -13.27
C ASP A 191 8.32 1.50 -11.84
N PRO A 192 9.01 0.91 -10.86
CA PRO A 192 8.70 1.13 -9.45
C PRO A 192 8.63 2.63 -9.13
N ALA A 193 7.63 3.01 -8.35
CA ALA A 193 7.43 4.39 -7.94
C ALA A 193 7.31 4.49 -6.41
N GLU A 194 7.73 5.62 -5.87
CA GLU A 194 7.45 5.95 -4.49
C GLU A 194 5.95 6.22 -4.29
N TYR A 195 5.41 5.69 -3.20
CA TYR A 195 4.05 5.93 -2.76
C TYR A 195 4.08 6.48 -1.34
N ASN A 196 3.76 7.77 -1.22
CA ASN A 196 3.88 8.49 0.05
C ASN A 196 2.52 8.55 0.74
N VAL A 197 2.42 8.11 1.99
CA VAL A 197 1.22 8.23 2.82
C VAL A 197 1.51 9.21 3.95
N SER A 198 1.00 10.43 3.80
CA SER A 198 1.11 11.46 4.84
C SER A 198 -0.08 11.37 5.80
N ILE A 199 0.14 11.14 7.08
CA ILE A 199 -0.90 11.01 8.09
C ILE A 199 -0.90 12.21 9.05
N SER A 200 -2.08 12.68 9.44
CA SER A 200 -2.20 13.91 10.24
C SER A 200 -3.28 13.89 11.32
N VAL A 201 -4.23 12.96 11.29
CA VAL A 201 -5.31 12.90 12.29
C VAL A 201 -5.45 11.48 12.82
N PRO A 202 -5.37 11.24 14.14
CA PRO A 202 -5.60 9.93 14.72
C PRO A 202 -7.00 9.39 14.37
N LYS A 203 -7.06 8.15 13.90
CA LYS A 203 -8.30 7.38 13.81
C LYS A 203 -8.35 6.42 15.00
N TYR A 204 -9.10 6.84 16.02
CA TYR A 204 -9.33 6.05 17.22
C TYR A 204 -9.93 4.68 16.90
N PRO A 205 -9.72 3.69 17.79
CA PRO A 205 -10.13 2.33 17.50
C PRO A 205 -11.62 2.20 17.19
N PHE A 206 -11.92 1.38 16.18
CA PHE A 206 -13.27 1.07 15.72
C PHE A 206 -13.38 -0.41 15.33
N GLU A 207 -14.59 -0.93 15.23
CA GLU A 207 -14.84 -2.36 15.00
C GLU A 207 -15.50 -2.60 13.65
N ILE A 208 -15.03 -3.65 12.96
CA ILE A 208 -15.67 -4.23 11.78
C ILE A 208 -15.82 -5.72 12.06
N TYR A 209 -17.06 -6.16 12.28
CA TYR A 209 -17.38 -7.50 12.79
C TYR A 209 -16.66 -7.79 14.12
N ASP A 210 -15.83 -8.83 14.18
CA ASP A 210 -15.07 -9.27 15.36
C ASP A 210 -13.64 -8.71 15.39
N LYS A 211 -13.29 -7.81 14.46
CA LYS A 211 -11.97 -7.20 14.36
C LYS A 211 -12.00 -5.73 14.74
N LYS A 212 -10.94 -5.31 15.42
CA LYS A 212 -10.72 -3.93 15.84
C LYS A 212 -9.59 -3.33 15.01
N TYR A 213 -9.78 -2.09 14.58
CA TYR A 213 -8.85 -1.36 13.72
C TYR A 213 -8.53 -0.01 14.32
N ALA A 214 -7.33 0.49 14.09
CA ALA A 214 -6.92 1.84 14.47
C ALA A 214 -5.82 2.33 13.50
N GLY A 215 -5.56 3.63 13.50
CA GLY A 215 -4.53 4.21 12.66
C GLY A 215 -4.72 5.71 12.51
N PHE A 216 -4.61 6.21 11.28
CA PHE A 216 -4.65 7.64 11.00
C PHE A 216 -5.36 7.97 9.70
N TYR A 217 -5.89 9.18 9.64
CA TYR A 217 -6.42 9.82 8.46
C TYR A 217 -5.41 10.79 7.85
N SER A 218 -5.33 10.78 6.52
CA SER A 218 -4.61 11.74 5.71
C SER A 218 -5.58 12.81 5.21
N GLN A 219 -5.52 14.02 5.77
CA GLN A 219 -6.32 15.13 5.24
C GLN A 219 -5.89 15.54 3.82
N ARG A 220 -4.63 15.31 3.45
CA ARG A 220 -4.09 15.71 2.15
C ARG A 220 -4.56 14.80 1.01
N LYS A 221 -4.69 13.51 1.28
CA LYS A 221 -5.05 12.49 0.29
C LYS A 221 -6.47 11.96 0.47
N GLU A 222 -7.16 12.36 1.54
CA GLU A 222 -8.49 11.86 1.91
C GLU A 222 -8.53 10.33 1.98
N ILE A 223 -7.54 9.75 2.68
CA ILE A 223 -7.40 8.30 2.88
C ILE A 223 -7.17 7.98 4.34
N TYR A 224 -7.54 6.77 4.75
CA TYR A 224 -7.14 6.20 6.03
C TYR A 224 -5.98 5.21 5.86
N LEU A 225 -4.97 5.31 6.73
CA LEU A 225 -3.97 4.27 6.95
C LEU A 225 -4.28 3.57 8.27
N ILE A 226 -4.74 2.32 8.19
CA ILE A 226 -5.19 1.57 9.38
C ILE A 226 -4.59 0.17 9.44
N THR A 227 -4.54 -0.40 10.64
CA THR A 227 -4.12 -1.78 10.89
C THR A 227 -5.05 -2.46 11.89
N GLU A 228 -5.05 -3.80 11.87
CA GLU A 228 -5.77 -4.60 12.86
C GLU A 228 -5.05 -4.53 14.22
N VAL A 229 -5.81 -4.28 15.28
CA VAL A 229 -5.29 -4.09 16.64
C VAL A 229 -6.04 -4.92 17.66
N GLY A 230 -5.39 -5.18 18.80
CA GLY A 230 -5.98 -5.86 19.94
C GLY A 230 -6.79 -4.91 20.83
N ASP A 231 -7.54 -5.50 21.76
CA ASP A 231 -8.48 -4.79 22.62
C ASP A 231 -7.85 -3.68 23.47
N LYS A 232 -6.56 -3.80 23.78
CA LYS A 232 -5.83 -2.86 24.64
C LYS A 232 -5.53 -1.51 23.98
N VAL A 233 -5.53 -1.43 22.65
CA VAL A 233 -5.25 -0.17 21.95
C VAL A 233 -6.39 0.81 22.22
N GLU A 234 -6.01 2.01 22.69
CA GLU A 234 -6.90 3.12 23.03
C GLU A 234 -6.65 4.32 22.12
N THR A 235 -5.38 4.64 21.84
CA THR A 235 -5.03 5.89 21.13
C THR A 235 -3.89 5.67 20.11
N PRO A 236 -4.09 6.05 18.84
CA PRO A 236 -2.99 6.23 17.90
C PRO A 236 -2.18 7.48 18.26
N MET A 237 -0.86 7.36 18.24
CA MET A 237 0.09 8.45 18.51
C MET A 237 1.15 8.50 17.42
N PHE A 238 1.61 9.71 17.13
CA PHE A 238 2.74 9.89 16.23
C PHE A 238 4.03 9.35 16.88
N ASP A 239 4.90 8.81 16.04
CA ASP A 239 6.32 8.65 16.29
C ASP A 239 6.95 10.04 16.55
N SER A 240 7.87 10.08 17.50
CA SER A 240 8.64 11.26 17.89
C SER A 240 9.95 11.30 17.10
N GLN A 241 10.54 12.49 16.93
CA GLN A 241 11.80 12.66 16.20
C GLN A 241 12.97 11.81 16.74
N ASP A 242 12.92 11.41 18.01
CA ASP A 242 13.95 10.60 18.67
C ASP A 242 13.65 9.10 18.60
N ASP A 243 12.50 8.70 18.03
CA ASP A 243 12.18 7.29 17.85
C ASP A 243 13.14 6.65 16.83
N LYS A 244 13.63 5.47 17.18
CA LYS A 244 14.68 4.71 16.45
C LYS A 244 14.38 4.43 14.97
N TYR A 245 13.14 4.62 14.54
CA TYR A 245 12.65 4.28 13.21
C TYR A 245 12.35 5.52 12.36
N VAL A 246 12.63 6.72 12.88
CA VAL A 246 12.51 7.97 12.12
C VAL A 246 13.80 8.17 11.32
N ASP A 247 13.64 8.24 10.00
CA ASP A 247 14.76 8.41 9.07
C ASP A 247 15.09 9.89 8.83
N LYS A 248 14.06 10.75 8.87
CA LYS A 248 14.14 12.19 8.59
C LYS A 248 13.22 12.99 9.50
N VAL A 249 13.67 14.20 9.84
CA VAL A 249 12.91 15.19 10.61
C VAL A 249 12.90 16.49 9.82
N ASP A 250 11.70 16.99 9.53
CA ASP A 250 11.46 18.23 8.80
C ASP A 250 10.68 19.28 9.63
#